data_AF-A0A7S2H8U5-F1
#
_entry.id   AF-A0A7S2H8U5-F1
#
_cell.length_a   1.000
_cell.length_b   1.000
_cell.length_c   1.000
_cell.angle_alpha   90.00
_cell.angle_beta   90.00
_cell.angle_gamma   90.00
#
_symmetry.space_group_name_H-M   'P 1'
#
loop_
_entity.id
_entity.type
_entity.pdbx_description
1 polymer ?
#
loop_
_entity_poly.entity_id
_entity_poly.type
_entity_poly.pdbx_seq_one_letter_code
_entity_poly.pdbx_strand_id
1 'polypeptide(L)'
;ATALAPQRGQAKGAALDPSTSTAAAPPGAGAEAAAAGACTVARPVALDARAGADTYLVALLCLVGSVCLSTFGGIGLCAVPLDLLLGYVDRPRAIDEAAYQQRRRALAAAACALLGRSEELQQRDGAASADKVPGGWWARRAERRMIEKDYRRFQRDARLLEDELARLSVCRDRRGENPVVSIARLVLGVIAAAVSCAWVLQLVLCVLATPTGGRPPVMLLNAVFEAFEGPGLFPVGVAAFWCFCLYLLLCVVQGCLKLCTRFFFLFSVHPLRSEGTPLSSILFNVELVLLTSPAVLQLAQQAFGDYTRMTSAASLFDAQIMHMDLLGWPFRHRVFVWAMVSWFLASATYLLMRPRDRAEAGLDGESAARLQALATTGV
;
A
#
# COMPACT_ATOMS: atom_id res chain seq x y z
N ALA A 1 46.50 -39.68 37.82
CA ALA A 1 45.68 -40.90 37.73
C ALA A 1 44.38 -40.54 37.01
N THR A 2 43.89 -41.14 35.93
CA THR A 2 44.32 -42.22 35.01
C THR A 2 43.32 -42.06 33.85
N ALA A 3 43.72 -41.55 32.68
CA ALA A 3 43.88 -42.33 31.44
C ALA A 3 42.86 -43.47 31.24
N LEU A 4 42.02 -43.41 30.20
CA LEU A 4 41.76 -44.50 29.23
C LEU A 4 40.66 -44.09 28.22
N ALA A 5 41.09 -43.70 27.04
CA ALA A 5 40.41 -44.02 25.77
C ALA A 5 40.77 -45.49 25.39
N PRO A 6 40.48 -46.03 24.19
CA PRO A 6 39.49 -45.71 23.14
C PRO A 6 38.73 -46.97 22.65
N GLN A 7 37.80 -46.83 21.69
CA GLN A 7 37.51 -47.92 20.74
C GLN A 7 37.83 -47.49 19.31
N ARG A 8 38.51 -48.41 18.63
CA ARG A 8 39.13 -48.34 17.32
C ARG A 8 38.62 -49.57 16.55
N GLY A 9 38.14 -49.37 15.33
CA GLY A 9 37.92 -50.43 14.33
C GLY A 9 38.06 -49.78 12.95
N GLN A 10 39.29 -49.67 12.45
CA GLN A 10 39.89 -50.47 11.36
C GLN A 10 39.22 -50.19 10.00
N ALA A 11 39.81 -49.38 9.11
CA ALA A 11 41.07 -49.55 8.34
C ALA A 11 40.92 -50.44 7.10
N LYS A 12 41.15 -49.84 5.92
CA LYS A 12 41.86 -50.49 4.82
C LYS A 12 42.62 -49.41 4.03
N GLY A 13 43.95 -49.49 4.10
CA GLY A 13 44.87 -48.57 3.44
C GLY A 13 45.33 -49.06 2.07
N ALA A 14 45.97 -48.15 1.35
CA ALA A 14 47.16 -48.42 0.55
C ALA A 14 47.86 -47.06 0.34
N ALA A 15 49.15 -47.02 0.68
CA ALA A 15 50.06 -45.89 0.54
C ALA A 15 51.25 -46.32 -0.34
N LEU A 16 52.05 -45.32 -0.75
CA LEU A 16 53.42 -45.38 -1.30
C LEU A 16 53.46 -45.65 -2.83
N ASP A 17 54.26 -44.99 -3.68
CA ASP A 17 55.30 -43.96 -3.49
C ASP A 17 55.74 -43.39 -4.88
N PRO A 18 56.62 -42.38 -4.93
CA PRO A 18 56.93 -41.53 -6.09
C PRO A 18 58.16 -42.00 -6.91
N SER A 19 58.28 -41.57 -8.17
CA SER A 19 59.56 -41.18 -8.80
C SER A 19 59.42 -40.76 -10.27
N THR A 20 60.17 -39.71 -10.62
CA THR A 20 60.89 -39.46 -11.89
C THR A 20 60.12 -39.35 -13.21
N SER A 21 60.14 -38.14 -13.80
CA SER A 21 60.83 -37.93 -15.08
C SER A 21 61.26 -36.47 -15.24
N THR A 22 62.44 -36.32 -15.82
CA THR A 22 63.33 -35.16 -15.86
C THR A 22 63.33 -34.59 -17.27
N ALA A 23 63.31 -33.26 -17.44
CA ALA A 23 63.91 -32.54 -18.58
C ALA A 23 63.90 -31.04 -18.24
N ALA A 24 64.96 -30.52 -17.62
CA ALA A 24 66.12 -29.89 -18.27
C ALA A 24 65.86 -28.45 -18.76
N ALA A 25 66.38 -27.49 -17.99
CA ALA A 25 66.56 -26.09 -18.38
C ALA A 25 67.82 -25.90 -19.25
N PRO A 26 68.01 -24.70 -19.83
CA PRO A 26 69.29 -24.02 -19.63
C PRO A 26 69.11 -22.59 -19.08
N PRO A 27 70.07 -22.09 -18.27
CA PRO A 27 69.99 -20.77 -17.64
C PRO A 27 70.80 -19.71 -18.41
N GLY A 28 70.36 -18.45 -18.33
CA GLY A 28 71.26 -17.31 -18.43
C GLY A 28 70.75 -16.09 -19.20
N ALA A 29 70.90 -14.92 -18.55
CA ALA A 29 70.99 -13.55 -19.07
C ALA A 29 69.70 -12.70 -19.13
N GLY A 30 69.77 -11.53 -18.48
CA GLY A 30 69.09 -10.31 -18.92
C GLY A 30 68.08 -9.73 -17.95
N ALA A 31 68.50 -8.68 -17.24
CA ALA A 31 67.62 -7.70 -16.62
C ALA A 31 66.84 -6.91 -17.70
N GLU A 32 65.72 -6.32 -17.27
CA GLU A 32 64.97 -5.23 -17.91
C GLU A 32 64.38 -5.48 -19.32
N ALA A 33 63.07 -5.76 -19.36
CA ALA A 33 62.18 -5.20 -20.37
C ALA A 33 60.74 -5.15 -19.83
N ALA A 34 60.32 -3.97 -19.42
CA ALA A 34 58.91 -3.63 -19.24
C ALA A 34 58.19 -3.66 -20.60
N ALA A 35 56.94 -4.14 -20.64
CA ALA A 35 55.84 -3.48 -21.35
C ALA A 35 54.55 -4.32 -21.32
N ALA A 36 53.49 -3.72 -20.76
CA ALA A 36 52.13 -3.78 -21.28
C ALA A 36 51.49 -5.17 -21.50
N GLY A 37 51.28 -5.92 -20.42
CA GLY A 37 50.23 -6.94 -20.37
C GLY A 37 48.86 -6.30 -20.26
N ALA A 38 48.35 -5.75 -21.37
CA ALA A 38 46.98 -5.24 -21.44
C ALA A 38 45.98 -6.39 -21.20
N CYS A 39 45.28 -6.39 -20.07
CA CYS A 39 44.09 -7.20 -19.88
C CYS A 39 42.95 -6.63 -20.75
N THR A 40 42.95 -6.94 -22.04
CA THR A 40 41.98 -6.41 -23.03
C THR A 40 40.81 -7.35 -23.32
N VAL A 41 40.59 -8.39 -22.52
CA VAL A 41 39.40 -9.25 -22.69
C VAL A 41 38.70 -9.42 -21.35
N ALA A 42 37.79 -8.49 -21.04
CA ALA A 42 36.74 -8.74 -20.06
C ALA A 42 35.80 -9.80 -20.66
N ARG A 43 36.04 -11.07 -20.35
CA ARG A 43 35.09 -12.13 -20.67
C ARG A 43 33.84 -11.89 -19.81
N PRO A 44 32.63 -11.80 -20.39
CA PRO A 44 31.41 -11.80 -19.60
C PRO A 44 31.32 -13.18 -18.94
N VAL A 45 31.68 -13.26 -17.67
CA VAL A 45 31.38 -14.42 -16.84
C VAL A 45 29.91 -14.32 -16.52
N ALA A 46 29.09 -15.11 -17.22
CA ALA A 46 27.71 -15.33 -16.84
C ALA A 46 27.73 -16.10 -15.52
N LEU A 47 27.58 -15.38 -14.42
CA LEU A 47 27.38 -15.96 -13.09
C LEU A 47 25.92 -16.41 -13.02
N ASP A 48 25.65 -17.66 -13.40
CA ASP A 48 24.35 -18.30 -13.22
C ASP A 48 24.16 -18.66 -11.74
N ALA A 49 23.88 -17.66 -10.92
CA ALA A 49 23.48 -17.86 -9.55
C ALA A 49 22.07 -18.47 -9.52
N ARG A 50 21.97 -19.76 -9.22
CA ARG A 50 20.67 -20.41 -8.99
C ARG A 50 20.02 -19.79 -7.75
N ALA A 51 19.02 -18.95 -7.96
CA ALA A 51 18.22 -18.38 -6.89
C ALA A 51 17.50 -19.50 -6.12
N GLY A 52 17.53 -19.44 -4.79
CA GLY A 52 16.80 -20.37 -3.94
C GLY A 52 15.28 -20.22 -4.11
N ALA A 53 14.51 -21.24 -3.74
CA ALA A 53 13.04 -21.20 -3.78
C ALA A 53 12.47 -20.01 -2.99
N ASP A 54 13.13 -19.64 -1.89
CA ASP A 54 12.76 -18.49 -1.04
C ASP A 54 12.88 -17.17 -1.80
N THR A 55 13.93 -16.99 -2.60
CA THR A 55 14.11 -15.78 -3.44
C THR A 55 13.00 -15.67 -4.49
N TYR A 56 12.57 -16.79 -5.09
CA TYR A 56 11.45 -16.81 -6.02
C TYR A 56 10.12 -16.44 -5.34
N LEU A 57 9.87 -16.94 -4.13
CA LEU A 57 8.67 -16.59 -3.35
C LEU A 57 8.65 -15.10 -3.01
N VAL A 58 9.79 -14.55 -2.56
CA VAL A 58 9.92 -13.11 -2.27
C VAL A 58 9.74 -12.28 -3.55
N ALA A 59 10.32 -12.71 -4.68
CA ALA A 59 10.15 -12.04 -5.97
C ALA A 59 8.67 -12.01 -6.42
N LEU A 60 7.94 -13.13 -6.23
CA LEU A 60 6.52 -13.21 -6.54
C LEU A 60 5.68 -12.30 -5.63
N LEU A 61 5.93 -12.31 -4.32
CA LEU A 61 5.27 -11.43 -3.36
C LEU A 61 5.54 -9.95 -3.70
N CYS A 62 6.77 -9.62 -4.09
CA CYS A 62 7.13 -8.27 -4.52
C CYS A 62 6.43 -7.88 -5.81
N LEU A 63 6.26 -8.80 -6.77
CA LEU A 63 5.53 -8.53 -8.01
C LEU A 63 4.06 -8.20 -7.71
N VAL A 64 3.38 -9.06 -6.96
CA VAL A 64 1.97 -8.86 -6.59
C VAL A 64 1.83 -7.60 -5.73
N GLY A 65 2.69 -7.44 -4.73
CA GLY A 65 2.73 -6.27 -3.87
C GLY A 65 3.01 -4.99 -4.65
N SER A 66 3.84 -5.01 -5.69
CA SER A 66 4.16 -3.82 -6.51
C SER A 66 2.97 -3.37 -7.37
N VAL A 67 2.13 -4.30 -7.83
CA VAL A 67 0.86 -3.96 -8.50
C VAL A 67 -0.08 -3.24 -7.52
N CYS A 68 -0.26 -3.78 -6.32
CA CYS A 68 -1.10 -3.16 -5.29
C CYS A 68 -0.51 -1.81 -4.81
N LEU A 69 0.81 -1.74 -4.60
CA LEU A 69 1.50 -0.52 -4.17
C LEU A 69 1.42 0.57 -5.23
N SER A 70 1.64 0.26 -6.50
CA SER A 70 1.59 1.27 -7.57
C SER A 70 0.19 1.83 -7.78
N THR A 71 -0.84 1.00 -7.69
CA THR A 71 -2.24 1.43 -7.82
C THR A 71 -2.74 2.17 -6.57
N PHE A 72 -2.74 1.50 -5.42
CA PHE A 72 -3.28 2.07 -4.19
C PHE A 72 -2.35 3.10 -3.57
N GLY A 73 -1.04 2.87 -3.55
CA GLY A 73 -0.07 3.82 -3.00
C GLY A 73 -0.03 5.13 -3.80
N GLY A 74 -0.10 5.06 -5.14
CA GLY A 74 -0.17 6.26 -5.99
C GLY A 74 -1.40 7.13 -5.69
N ILE A 75 -2.57 6.52 -5.54
CA ILE A 75 -3.81 7.23 -5.15
C ILE A 75 -3.71 7.74 -3.71
N GLY A 76 -3.18 6.92 -2.81
CA GLY A 76 -3.01 7.22 -1.39
C GLY A 76 -2.16 8.46 -1.11
N LEU A 77 -1.09 8.65 -1.87
CA LEU A 77 -0.20 9.81 -1.76
C LEU A 77 -0.95 11.15 -1.94
N CYS A 78 -2.00 11.19 -2.77
CA CYS A 78 -2.88 12.35 -2.89
C CYS A 78 -3.99 12.35 -1.84
N ALA A 79 -4.57 11.18 -1.57
CA ALA A 79 -5.74 11.04 -0.73
C ALA A 79 -5.48 11.44 0.72
N VAL A 80 -4.44 10.88 1.35
CA VAL A 80 -4.12 11.08 2.77
C VAL A 80 -4.04 12.55 3.17
N PRO A 81 -3.20 13.40 2.54
CA PRO A 81 -3.14 14.81 2.92
C PRO A 81 -4.47 15.52 2.67
N LEU A 82 -5.17 15.19 1.58
CA LEU A 82 -6.42 15.83 1.25
C LEU A 82 -7.53 15.50 2.26
N ASP A 83 -7.65 14.25 2.71
CA ASP A 83 -8.69 13.85 3.67
C ASP A 83 -8.47 14.48 5.04
N LEU A 84 -7.21 14.61 5.47
CA LEU A 84 -6.86 15.29 6.70
C LEU A 84 -7.18 16.79 6.64
N LEU A 85 -6.92 17.43 5.50
CA LEU A 85 -7.25 18.84 5.27
C LEU A 85 -8.76 19.08 5.16
N LEU A 86 -9.47 18.26 4.38
CA LEU A 86 -10.93 18.34 4.26
C LEU A 86 -11.63 18.02 5.58
N GLY A 87 -11.12 17.06 6.34
CA GLY A 87 -11.62 16.74 7.68
C GLY A 87 -11.51 17.90 8.68
N TYR A 88 -10.62 18.86 8.45
CA TYR A 88 -10.58 20.12 9.21
C TYR A 88 -11.64 21.12 8.75
N VAL A 89 -11.87 21.21 7.44
CA VAL A 89 -12.81 22.15 6.81
C VAL A 89 -14.26 21.76 7.08
N ASP A 90 -14.59 20.48 6.89
CA ASP A 90 -15.94 19.92 6.98
C ASP A 90 -16.30 19.47 8.41
N ARG A 91 -15.58 19.97 9.41
CA ARG A 91 -15.81 19.64 10.84
C ARG A 91 -17.22 19.99 11.30
N PRO A 92 -17.86 19.18 12.16
CA PRO A 92 -19.17 19.49 12.72
C PRO A 92 -19.08 20.74 13.62
N ARG A 93 -19.96 21.71 13.36
CA ARG A 93 -20.08 22.97 14.12
C ARG A 93 -21.30 22.92 15.03
N ALA A 94 -21.29 23.72 16.09
CA ALA A 94 -22.48 23.91 16.93
C ALA A 94 -23.68 24.35 16.07
N ILE A 95 -24.84 23.73 16.33
CA ILE A 95 -26.11 24.01 15.66
C ILE A 95 -27.08 24.56 16.71
N ASP A 96 -27.94 25.48 16.31
CA ASP A 96 -29.03 25.99 17.15
C ASP A 96 -30.10 24.92 17.46
N GLU A 97 -30.81 25.05 18.57
CA GLU A 97 -31.77 24.03 19.03
C GLU A 97 -32.92 23.83 18.03
N ALA A 98 -33.44 24.91 17.44
CA ALA A 98 -34.51 24.81 16.44
C ALA A 98 -34.05 24.03 15.19
N ALA A 99 -32.83 24.30 14.73
CA ALA A 99 -32.23 23.60 13.59
C ALA A 99 -31.88 22.14 13.92
N TYR A 100 -31.47 21.84 15.15
CA TYR A 100 -31.28 20.47 15.63
C TYR A 100 -32.59 19.67 15.58
N GLN A 101 -33.67 20.22 16.11
CA GLN A 101 -34.98 19.54 16.12
C GLN A 101 -35.49 19.29 14.70
N GLN A 102 -35.31 20.24 13.78
CA GLN A 102 -35.69 20.07 12.38
C GLN A 102 -34.90 18.93 11.71
N ARG A 103 -33.56 18.90 11.88
CA ARG A 103 -32.72 17.83 11.31
C ARG A 103 -33.04 16.46 11.92
N ARG A 104 -33.25 16.41 13.24
CA ARG A 104 -33.64 15.17 13.94
C ARG A 104 -34.97 14.62 13.42
N ARG A 105 -35.97 15.48 13.17
CA ARG A 105 -37.25 15.06 12.57
C ARG A 105 -37.06 14.49 11.16
N ALA A 106 -36.22 15.11 10.33
CA ALA A 106 -35.93 14.61 8.99
C ALA A 106 -35.23 13.23 9.04
N LEU A 107 -34.26 13.04 9.94
CA LEU A 107 -33.62 11.74 10.14
C LEU A 107 -34.61 10.68 10.67
N ALA A 108 -35.52 11.05 11.59
CA ALA A 108 -36.55 10.14 12.07
C ALA A 108 -37.50 9.69 10.95
N ALA A 109 -37.91 10.61 10.06
CA ALA A 109 -38.73 10.28 8.89
C ALA A 109 -37.98 9.32 7.93
N ALA A 110 -36.71 9.59 7.66
CA ALA A 110 -35.88 8.70 6.85
C ALA A 110 -35.68 7.31 7.49
N ALA A 111 -35.57 7.25 8.83
CA ALA A 111 -35.51 5.99 9.56
C ALA A 111 -36.80 5.16 9.39
N CYS A 112 -37.97 5.80 9.52
CA CYS A 112 -39.26 5.15 9.29
C CYS A 112 -39.40 4.64 7.85
N ALA A 113 -38.97 5.42 6.85
CA ALA A 113 -38.97 4.98 5.45
C ALA A 113 -38.05 3.78 5.22
N LEU A 114 -36.87 3.76 5.86
CA LEU A 114 -35.96 2.61 5.80
C LEU A 114 -36.55 1.37 6.47
N LEU A 115 -37.28 1.50 7.58
CA LEU A 115 -37.98 0.39 8.22
C LEU A 115 -39.04 -0.21 7.29
N GLY A 116 -39.89 0.60 6.66
CA GLY A 116 -40.87 0.12 5.68
C GLY A 116 -40.20 -0.65 4.53
N ARG A 117 -39.11 -0.09 3.98
CA ARG A 117 -38.32 -0.77 2.93
C ARG A 117 -37.69 -2.08 3.41
N SER A 118 -37.33 -2.18 4.69
CA SER A 118 -36.78 -3.42 5.27
C SER A 118 -37.84 -4.51 5.36
N GLU A 119 -39.08 -4.16 5.72
CA GLU A 119 -40.22 -5.09 5.78
C GLU A 119 -40.56 -5.61 4.38
N GLU A 120 -40.63 -4.73 3.38
CA GLU A 120 -40.83 -5.11 1.98
C GLU A 120 -39.75 -6.08 1.48
N LEU A 121 -38.48 -5.78 1.81
CA LEU A 121 -37.37 -6.61 1.39
C LEU A 121 -37.41 -7.99 2.07
N GLN A 122 -37.78 -8.05 3.35
CA GLN A 122 -37.96 -9.30 4.09
C GLN A 122 -39.12 -10.13 3.52
N GLN A 123 -40.22 -9.49 3.13
CA GLN A 123 -41.34 -10.16 2.46
C GLN A 123 -40.94 -10.72 1.09
N ARG A 124 -40.19 -9.94 0.29
CA ARG A 124 -39.67 -10.38 -1.02
C ARG A 124 -38.69 -11.54 -0.90
N ASP A 125 -37.78 -11.51 0.08
CA ASP A 125 -36.84 -12.61 0.33
C ASP A 125 -37.55 -13.88 0.83
N GLY A 126 -38.56 -13.73 1.69
CA GLY A 126 -39.43 -14.83 2.12
C GLY A 126 -40.22 -15.44 0.95
N ALA A 127 -40.78 -14.62 0.06
CA ALA A 127 -41.49 -15.08 -1.14
C ALA A 127 -40.56 -15.77 -2.14
N ALA A 128 -39.35 -15.25 -2.34
CA ALA A 128 -38.32 -15.84 -3.20
C ALA A 128 -37.77 -17.17 -2.65
N SER A 129 -37.73 -17.33 -1.32
CA SER A 129 -37.31 -18.56 -0.66
C SER A 129 -38.40 -19.63 -0.62
N ALA A 130 -39.67 -19.25 -0.60
CA ALA A 130 -40.82 -20.16 -0.64
C ALA A 130 -41.15 -20.71 -2.05
N ASP A 131 -40.23 -20.56 -3.02
CA ASP A 131 -40.33 -20.97 -4.43
C ASP A 131 -41.56 -20.44 -5.19
N LYS A 132 -42.16 -19.34 -4.70
CA LYS A 132 -43.35 -18.70 -5.30
C LYS A 132 -43.03 -17.84 -6.52
N VAL A 133 -41.78 -17.89 -7.01
CA VAL A 133 -41.32 -17.09 -8.15
C VAL A 133 -41.74 -17.78 -9.46
N PRO A 134 -42.63 -17.19 -10.26
CA PRO A 134 -42.99 -17.72 -11.56
C PRO A 134 -41.81 -17.54 -12.53
N GLY A 135 -41.13 -18.64 -12.87
CA GLY A 135 -40.04 -18.63 -13.85
C GLY A 135 -39.01 -19.75 -13.65
N GLY A 136 -38.23 -20.00 -14.70
CA GLY A 136 -37.15 -20.99 -14.66
C GLY A 136 -35.99 -20.60 -13.73
N TRP A 137 -35.00 -21.49 -13.61
CA TRP A 137 -33.81 -21.32 -12.75
C TRP A 137 -33.11 -19.95 -12.93
N TRP A 138 -33.03 -19.44 -14.17
CA TRP A 138 -32.44 -18.14 -14.47
C TRP A 138 -33.20 -16.95 -13.86
N ALA A 139 -34.54 -17.01 -13.85
CA ALA A 139 -35.37 -15.96 -13.26
C ALA A 139 -35.17 -15.89 -11.74
N ARG A 140 -35.12 -17.07 -11.07
CA ARG A 140 -34.84 -17.16 -9.63
C ARG A 140 -33.45 -16.63 -9.27
N ARG A 141 -32.44 -16.94 -10.09
CA ARG A 141 -31.08 -16.44 -9.89
C ARG A 141 -30.98 -14.94 -10.12
N ALA A 142 -31.71 -14.40 -11.10
CA ALA A 142 -31.79 -12.97 -11.35
C ALA A 142 -32.47 -12.24 -10.18
N GLU A 143 -33.58 -12.75 -9.67
CA GLU A 143 -34.30 -12.17 -8.54
C GLU A 143 -33.47 -12.18 -7.25
N ARG A 144 -32.82 -13.31 -6.92
CA ARG A 144 -31.89 -13.38 -5.77
C ARG A 144 -30.76 -12.34 -5.88
N ARG A 145 -30.23 -12.10 -7.09
CA ARG A 145 -29.23 -11.04 -7.32
C ARG A 145 -29.80 -9.64 -7.14
N MET A 146 -31.07 -9.42 -7.47
CA MET A 146 -31.74 -8.14 -7.25
C MET A 146 -32.01 -7.90 -5.76
N ILE A 147 -32.51 -8.89 -5.04
CA ILE A 147 -32.70 -8.84 -3.58
C ILE A 147 -31.38 -8.55 -2.87
N GLU A 148 -30.31 -9.25 -3.24
CA GLU A 148 -28.96 -9.02 -2.70
C GLU A 148 -28.46 -7.59 -2.96
N LYS A 149 -28.69 -7.06 -4.18
CA LYS A 149 -28.35 -5.66 -4.50
C LYS A 149 -29.17 -4.66 -3.69
N ASP A 150 -30.46 -4.90 -3.53
CA ASP A 150 -31.36 -4.06 -2.74
C ASP A 150 -31.00 -4.09 -1.25
N TYR A 151 -30.61 -5.25 -0.73
CA TYR A 151 -30.10 -5.41 0.64
C TYR A 151 -28.81 -4.63 0.86
N ARG A 152 -27.85 -4.68 -0.07
CA ARG A 152 -26.63 -3.86 0.00
C ARG A 152 -26.92 -2.36 -0.04
N ARG A 153 -27.89 -1.93 -0.86
CA ARG A 153 -28.34 -0.53 -0.90
C ARG A 153 -28.96 -0.13 0.44
N PHE A 154 -29.85 -0.96 0.98
CA PHE A 154 -30.45 -0.74 2.30
C PHE A 154 -29.38 -0.62 3.39
N GLN A 155 -28.43 -1.56 3.47
CA GLN A 155 -27.33 -1.49 4.44
C GLN A 155 -26.51 -0.20 4.31
N ARG A 156 -26.24 0.25 3.08
CA ARG A 156 -25.51 1.50 2.84
C ARG A 156 -26.33 2.71 3.32
N ASP A 157 -27.62 2.75 3.00
CA ASP A 157 -28.50 3.86 3.36
C ASP A 157 -28.73 3.92 4.88
N ALA A 158 -28.86 2.76 5.55
CA ALA A 158 -28.91 2.65 7.01
C ALA A 158 -27.62 3.16 7.68
N ARG A 159 -26.44 2.80 7.15
CA ARG A 159 -25.15 3.31 7.66
C ARG A 159 -25.03 4.82 7.51
N LEU A 160 -25.47 5.37 6.38
CA LEU A 160 -25.45 6.84 6.18
C LEU A 160 -26.35 7.54 7.20
N LEU A 161 -27.50 6.96 7.53
CA LEU A 161 -28.39 7.47 8.57
C LEU A 161 -27.73 7.44 9.96
N GLU A 162 -27.07 6.34 10.31
CA GLU A 162 -26.31 6.21 11.56
C GLU A 162 -25.19 7.25 11.65
N ASP A 163 -24.44 7.45 10.57
CA ASP A 163 -23.34 8.41 10.52
C ASP A 163 -23.85 9.87 10.65
N GLU A 164 -24.95 10.23 9.98
CA GLU A 164 -25.60 11.55 10.16
C GLU A 164 -26.09 11.74 11.60
N LEU A 165 -26.69 10.71 12.19
CA LEU A 165 -27.21 10.78 13.56
C LEU A 165 -26.06 10.98 14.57
N ALA A 166 -24.96 10.25 14.40
CA ALA A 166 -23.75 10.41 15.20
C ALA A 166 -23.13 11.80 15.03
N ARG A 167 -23.13 12.35 13.80
CA ARG A 167 -22.66 13.72 13.57
C ARG A 167 -23.57 14.74 14.25
N LEU A 168 -24.89 14.56 14.15
CA LEU A 168 -25.88 15.44 14.76
C LEU A 168 -25.81 15.41 16.30
N SER A 169 -25.55 14.25 16.90
CA SER A 169 -25.35 14.15 18.36
C SER A 169 -24.09 14.88 18.81
N VAL A 170 -22.98 14.81 18.08
CA VAL A 170 -21.76 15.58 18.36
C VAL A 170 -22.01 17.10 18.27
N CYS A 171 -22.77 17.55 17.26
CA CYS A 171 -23.12 18.97 17.11
C CYS A 171 -23.89 19.52 18.32
N ARG A 172 -24.75 18.71 18.96
CA ARG A 172 -25.54 19.12 20.13
C ARG A 172 -24.81 18.86 21.45
N ASP A 173 -24.47 17.61 21.71
CA ASP A 173 -24.01 17.14 23.02
C ASP A 173 -22.61 17.69 23.35
N ARG A 174 -21.75 17.84 22.34
CA ARG A 174 -20.38 18.40 22.48
C ARG A 174 -20.25 19.83 21.98
N ARG A 175 -21.34 20.46 21.52
CA ARG A 175 -21.34 21.79 20.85
C ARG A 175 -20.32 21.88 19.70
N GLY A 176 -20.15 20.78 18.95
CA GLY A 176 -19.17 20.67 17.86
C GLY A 176 -17.94 19.84 18.23
N GLU A 177 -17.00 19.76 17.29
CA GLU A 177 -15.76 19.01 17.51
C GLU A 177 -14.77 19.75 18.41
N ASN A 178 -14.01 18.98 19.22
CA ASN A 178 -12.91 19.51 20.02
C ASN A 178 -11.90 20.24 19.14
N PRO A 179 -11.56 21.51 19.44
CA PRO A 179 -10.69 22.33 18.59
C PRO A 179 -9.29 21.72 18.44
N VAL A 180 -8.78 21.03 19.48
CA VAL A 180 -7.48 20.34 19.47
C VAL A 180 -7.43 19.26 18.38
N VAL A 181 -8.51 18.47 18.23
CA VAL A 181 -8.58 17.41 17.23
C VAL A 181 -8.59 18.00 15.83
N SER A 182 -9.35 19.08 15.61
CA SER A 182 -9.38 19.75 14.33
C SER A 182 -8.00 20.34 13.96
N ILE A 183 -7.34 21.05 14.88
CA ILE A 183 -5.99 21.60 14.64
C ILE A 183 -4.98 20.48 14.40
N ALA A 184 -5.05 19.37 15.15
CA ALA A 184 -4.17 18.23 14.94
C ALA A 184 -4.33 17.63 13.53
N ARG A 185 -5.57 17.50 13.01
CA ARG A 185 -5.79 17.04 11.63
C ARG A 185 -5.20 17.99 10.60
N LEU A 186 -5.32 19.30 10.81
CA LEU A 186 -4.72 20.30 9.91
C LEU A 186 -3.20 20.17 9.87
N VAL A 187 -2.54 20.12 11.04
CA VAL A 187 -1.08 19.99 11.14
C VAL A 187 -0.62 18.67 10.52
N LEU A 188 -1.30 17.57 10.83
CA LEU A 188 -0.98 16.26 10.26
C LEU A 188 -1.20 16.24 8.74
N GLY A 189 -2.23 16.91 8.23
CA GLY A 189 -2.49 17.05 6.80
C GLY A 189 -1.40 17.83 6.08
N VAL A 190 -0.89 18.92 6.65
CA VAL A 190 0.24 19.69 6.10
C VAL A 190 1.52 18.86 6.09
N ILE A 191 1.82 18.15 7.18
CA ILE A 191 2.98 17.26 7.27
C ILE A 191 2.86 16.13 6.23
N ALA A 192 1.70 15.47 6.15
CA ALA A 192 1.44 14.43 5.16
C ALA A 192 1.59 14.96 3.73
N ALA A 193 1.15 16.19 3.45
CA ALA A 193 1.30 16.80 2.14
C ALA A 193 2.79 17.01 1.80
N ALA A 194 3.59 17.50 2.76
CA ALA A 194 5.02 17.66 2.60
C ALA A 194 5.72 16.31 2.36
N VAL A 195 5.36 15.27 3.12
CA VAL A 195 5.92 13.92 2.95
C VAL A 195 5.52 13.30 1.61
N SER A 196 4.27 13.46 1.16
CA SER A 196 3.83 13.04 -0.17
C SER A 196 4.60 13.74 -1.28
N CYS A 197 4.77 15.07 -1.18
CA CYS A 197 5.57 15.83 -2.13
C CYS A 197 7.03 15.34 -2.14
N ALA A 198 7.62 15.10 -0.97
CA ALA A 198 8.98 14.56 -0.86
C ALA A 198 9.11 13.19 -1.51
N TRP A 199 8.15 12.28 -1.30
CA TRP A 199 8.12 10.97 -1.97
C TRP A 199 8.02 11.09 -3.48
N VAL A 200 7.08 11.88 -4.00
CA VAL A 200 6.92 12.07 -5.45
C VAL A 200 8.17 12.68 -6.06
N LEU A 201 8.76 13.68 -5.40
CA LEU A 201 10.00 14.31 -5.85
C LEU A 201 11.16 13.31 -5.86
N GLN A 202 11.30 12.48 -4.82
CA GLN A 202 12.30 11.42 -4.76
C GLN A 202 12.08 10.38 -5.88
N LEU A 203 10.84 9.97 -6.15
CA LEU A 203 10.54 9.02 -7.22
C LEU A 203 10.85 9.60 -8.60
N VAL A 204 10.50 10.86 -8.86
CA VAL A 204 10.74 11.51 -10.16
C VAL A 204 12.23 11.79 -10.35
N LEU A 205 12.92 12.36 -9.36
CA LEU A 205 14.31 12.82 -9.50
C LEU A 205 15.34 11.71 -9.29
N CYS A 206 15.14 10.83 -8.32
CA CYS A 206 16.13 9.79 -7.99
C CYS A 206 15.85 8.48 -8.74
N VAL A 207 14.58 8.11 -8.94
CA VAL A 207 14.21 6.82 -9.53
C VAL A 207 13.86 6.91 -11.01
N LEU A 208 13.19 7.96 -11.48
CA LEU A 208 12.84 8.09 -12.92
C LEU A 208 13.92 8.82 -13.72
N ALA A 209 14.52 9.88 -13.19
CA ALA A 209 15.52 10.68 -13.89
C ALA A 209 16.94 10.09 -13.89
N THR A 210 17.20 8.99 -13.16
CA THR A 210 18.46 8.26 -13.26
C THR A 210 18.55 7.50 -14.59
N PRO A 211 19.49 7.85 -15.48
CA PRO A 211 19.77 7.03 -16.66
C PRO A 211 20.16 5.62 -16.23
N THR A 212 19.80 4.61 -17.01
CA THR A 212 20.23 3.23 -16.80
C THR A 212 21.76 3.16 -16.83
N GLY A 213 22.40 3.23 -15.64
CA GLY A 213 23.86 3.21 -15.46
C GLY A 213 24.51 4.50 -14.95
N GLY A 214 23.76 5.55 -14.60
CA GLY A 214 24.30 6.83 -14.10
C GLY A 214 23.96 7.14 -12.65
N ARG A 215 24.69 8.11 -12.05
CA ARG A 215 24.34 8.68 -10.73
C ARG A 215 23.10 9.57 -10.84
N PRO A 216 22.22 9.61 -9.81
CA PRO A 216 21.09 10.52 -9.79
C PRO A 216 21.56 11.98 -9.85
N PRO A 217 20.89 12.86 -10.62
CA PRO A 217 21.30 14.25 -10.77
C PRO A 217 21.16 15.05 -9.46
N VAL A 218 20.27 14.63 -8.55
CA VAL A 218 20.09 15.24 -7.22
C VAL A 218 19.68 14.18 -6.20
N MET A 219 20.34 14.17 -5.04
CA MET A 219 20.15 13.20 -3.95
C MET A 219 19.45 13.85 -2.75
N LEU A 220 18.34 14.58 -2.97
CA LEU A 220 17.76 15.48 -1.97
C LEU A 220 17.55 14.78 -0.61
N LEU A 221 16.79 13.68 -0.60
CA LEU A 221 16.40 13.03 0.65
C LEU A 221 17.50 12.09 1.18
N ASN A 222 18.34 11.52 0.31
CA ASN A 222 19.52 10.74 0.70
C ASN A 222 20.52 11.65 1.45
N ALA A 223 20.77 12.86 0.94
CA ALA A 223 21.66 13.83 1.58
C ALA A 223 21.13 14.30 2.94
N VAL A 224 19.80 14.41 3.10
CA VAL A 224 19.18 14.70 4.41
C VAL A 224 19.42 13.56 5.40
N PHE A 225 19.28 12.30 4.97
CA PHE A 225 19.56 11.16 5.84
C PHE A 225 21.05 11.01 6.17
N GLU A 226 21.94 11.20 5.20
CA GLU A 226 23.40 11.24 5.43
C GLU A 226 23.79 12.39 6.39
N ALA A 227 23.11 13.55 6.30
CA ALA A 227 23.31 14.66 7.22
C ALA A 227 22.90 14.34 8.66
N PHE A 228 21.96 13.42 8.90
CA PHE A 228 21.64 12.94 10.25
C PHE A 228 22.69 11.95 10.78
N GLU A 229 23.38 11.22 9.91
CA GLU A 229 24.44 10.29 10.33
C GLU A 229 25.72 11.03 10.74
N GLY A 230 26.08 12.11 10.05
CA GLY A 230 27.26 12.93 10.35
C GLY A 230 27.44 13.34 11.82
N PRO A 231 26.42 13.89 12.51
CA PRO A 231 26.51 14.28 13.92
C PRO A 231 26.33 13.11 14.91
N GLY A 232 26.26 11.86 14.46
CA GLY A 232 26.00 10.69 15.31
C GLY A 232 24.52 10.47 15.65
N LEU A 233 23.60 11.11 14.92
CA LEU A 233 22.15 10.94 15.07
C LEU A 233 21.60 9.79 14.20
N PHE A 234 22.39 8.73 14.02
CA PHE A 234 22.00 7.51 13.30
C PHE A 234 20.60 6.97 13.67
N PRO A 235 20.19 6.85 14.96
CA PRO A 235 18.85 6.36 15.28
C PRO A 235 17.73 7.27 14.75
N VAL A 236 17.98 8.57 14.60
CA VAL A 236 17.00 9.51 14.03
C VAL A 236 16.86 9.28 12.53
N GLY A 237 17.97 9.03 11.81
CA GLY A 237 17.95 8.68 10.40
C GLY A 237 17.15 7.40 10.14
N VAL A 238 17.40 6.34 10.92
CA VAL A 238 16.68 5.07 10.82
C VAL A 238 15.19 5.23 11.14
N ALA A 239 14.86 5.96 12.23
CA ALA A 239 13.48 6.22 12.61
C ALA A 239 12.73 7.02 11.53
N ALA A 240 13.39 8.03 10.94
CA ALA A 240 12.81 8.82 9.85
C ALA A 240 12.58 7.96 8.60
N PHE A 241 13.56 7.14 8.19
CA PHE A 241 13.41 6.20 7.08
C PHE A 241 12.23 5.23 7.32
N TRP A 242 12.10 4.71 8.53
CA TRP A 242 10.97 3.86 8.92
C TRP A 242 9.63 4.60 8.85
N CYS A 243 9.55 5.84 9.34
CA CYS A 243 8.34 6.67 9.22
C CYS A 243 7.96 6.92 7.75
N PHE A 244 8.93 7.14 6.86
CA PHE A 244 8.68 7.30 5.42
C PHE A 244 8.12 6.02 4.79
N CYS A 245 8.64 4.85 5.17
CA CYS A 245 8.11 3.55 4.69
C CYS A 245 6.71 3.27 5.24
N LEU A 246 6.47 3.50 6.53
CA LEU A 246 5.14 3.38 7.14
C LEU A 246 4.13 4.30 6.49
N TYR A 247 4.55 5.51 6.11
CA TYR A 247 3.69 6.45 5.40
C TYR A 247 3.19 5.87 4.07
N LEU A 248 4.04 5.19 3.30
CA LEU A 248 3.60 4.51 2.07
C LEU A 248 2.59 3.39 2.35
N LEU A 249 2.77 2.62 3.43
CA LEU A 249 1.80 1.59 3.82
C LEU A 249 0.44 2.22 4.21
N LEU A 250 0.45 3.34 4.93
CA LEU A 250 -0.77 4.11 5.22
C LEU A 250 -1.43 4.62 3.93
N CYS A 251 -0.62 5.08 2.96
CA CYS A 251 -1.13 5.48 1.64
C CYS A 251 -1.79 4.31 0.92
N VAL A 252 -1.22 3.11 0.94
CA VAL A 252 -1.84 1.91 0.33
C VAL A 252 -3.21 1.62 0.95
N VAL A 253 -3.33 1.64 2.28
CA VAL A 253 -4.62 1.41 2.96
C VAL A 253 -5.64 2.46 2.54
N GLN A 254 -5.27 3.74 2.60
CA GLN A 254 -6.18 4.86 2.29
C GLN A 254 -6.56 4.89 0.79
N GLY A 255 -5.59 4.63 -0.10
CA GLY A 255 -5.86 4.51 -1.53
C GLY A 255 -6.74 3.31 -1.87
N CYS A 256 -6.61 2.20 -1.16
CA CYS A 256 -7.51 1.06 -1.30
C CYS A 256 -8.92 1.41 -0.84
N LEU A 257 -9.09 2.06 0.32
CA LEU A 257 -10.40 2.50 0.80
C LEU A 257 -11.09 3.45 -0.20
N LYS A 258 -10.38 4.43 -0.76
CA LYS A 258 -10.93 5.33 -1.78
C LYS A 258 -11.22 4.67 -3.12
N LEU A 259 -10.32 3.82 -3.61
CA LEU A 259 -10.51 3.16 -4.90
C LEU A 259 -11.61 2.09 -4.82
N CYS A 260 -11.63 1.30 -3.76
CA CYS A 260 -12.62 0.23 -3.57
C CYS A 260 -14.03 0.76 -3.34
N THR A 261 -14.19 1.88 -2.62
CA THR A 261 -15.50 2.50 -2.46
C THR A 261 -16.04 3.10 -3.77
N ARG A 262 -15.16 3.45 -4.72
CA ARG A 262 -15.52 4.22 -5.93
C ARG A 262 -15.60 3.39 -7.22
N PHE A 263 -14.59 2.56 -7.48
CA PHE A 263 -14.36 1.95 -8.80
C PHE A 263 -14.46 0.42 -8.82
N PHE A 264 -14.15 -0.27 -7.72
CA PHE A 264 -14.16 -1.74 -7.73
C PHE A 264 -15.55 -2.32 -7.39
N PHE A 265 -16.27 -2.72 -8.43
CA PHE A 265 -17.54 -3.46 -8.32
C PHE A 265 -17.39 -4.91 -7.83
N LEU A 266 -16.16 -5.44 -7.79
CA LEU A 266 -15.87 -6.87 -7.56
C LEU A 266 -15.74 -7.24 -6.09
N PHE A 267 -15.37 -6.30 -5.20
CA PHE A 267 -15.20 -6.56 -3.78
C PHE A 267 -15.97 -5.55 -2.95
N SER A 268 -16.95 -6.04 -2.17
CA SER A 268 -17.65 -5.23 -1.17
C SER A 268 -16.74 -5.02 0.04
N VAL A 269 -15.69 -4.22 -0.12
CA VAL A 269 -14.79 -3.87 1.00
C VAL A 269 -15.52 -2.85 1.88
N HIS A 270 -15.74 -3.20 3.14
CA HIS A 270 -16.28 -2.26 4.13
C HIS A 270 -15.19 -1.28 4.55
N PRO A 271 -15.47 0.04 4.57
CA PRO A 271 -14.53 1.02 5.09
C PRO A 271 -14.23 0.77 6.58
N LEU A 272 -12.98 1.03 6.98
CA LEU A 272 -12.56 0.96 8.38
C LEU A 272 -13.29 2.05 9.19
N ARG A 273 -13.87 1.69 10.32
CA ARG A 273 -14.57 2.59 11.25
C ARG A 273 -14.05 2.42 12.68
N SER A 274 -14.02 3.52 13.42
CA SER A 274 -13.46 3.53 14.77
C SER A 274 -14.26 2.70 15.79
N GLU A 275 -15.50 2.28 15.52
CA GLU A 275 -16.35 1.58 16.51
C GLU A 275 -17.33 0.54 15.91
N GLY A 276 -16.96 -0.13 14.81
CA GLY A 276 -17.86 -1.09 14.16
C GLY A 276 -17.32 -1.79 12.92
N THR A 277 -15.98 -1.91 12.82
CA THR A 277 -15.37 -2.56 11.66
C THR A 277 -15.59 -4.07 11.74
N PRO A 278 -16.19 -4.71 10.72
CA PRO A 278 -16.28 -6.16 10.70
C PRO A 278 -14.88 -6.77 10.66
N LEU A 279 -14.65 -7.86 11.39
CA LEU A 279 -13.34 -8.52 11.49
C LEU A 279 -12.77 -8.90 10.10
N SER A 280 -13.66 -9.24 9.15
CA SER A 280 -13.27 -9.52 7.77
C SER A 280 -12.64 -8.31 7.05
N SER A 281 -13.09 -7.09 7.33
CA SER A 281 -12.49 -5.87 6.74
C SER A 281 -11.14 -5.55 7.38
N ILE A 282 -10.99 -5.76 8.69
CA ILE A 282 -9.69 -5.62 9.36
C ILE A 282 -8.68 -6.60 8.76
N LEU A 283 -9.05 -7.87 8.63
CA LEU A 283 -8.19 -8.92 8.09
C LEU A 283 -7.76 -8.59 6.65
N PHE A 284 -8.69 -8.14 5.80
CA PHE A 284 -8.37 -7.71 4.44
C PHE A 284 -7.36 -6.57 4.38
N ASN A 285 -7.53 -5.53 5.22
CA ASN A 285 -6.59 -4.40 5.25
C ASN A 285 -5.22 -4.82 5.80
N VAL A 286 -5.17 -5.73 6.77
CA VAL A 286 -3.92 -6.30 7.28
C VAL A 286 -3.21 -7.13 6.21
N GLU A 287 -3.94 -7.98 5.49
CA GLU A 287 -3.40 -8.78 4.38
C GLU A 287 -2.86 -7.88 3.27
N LEU A 288 -3.55 -6.79 2.94
CA LEU A 288 -3.09 -5.80 1.98
C LEU A 288 -1.77 -5.15 2.41
N VAL A 289 -1.63 -4.77 3.69
CA VAL A 289 -0.39 -4.20 4.24
C VAL A 289 0.75 -5.22 4.22
N LEU A 290 0.48 -6.48 4.61
CA LEU A 290 1.48 -7.55 4.57
C LEU A 290 1.93 -7.87 3.15
N LEU A 291 0.99 -7.90 2.19
CA LEU A 291 1.26 -8.15 0.78
C LEU A 291 2.08 -7.04 0.13
N THR A 292 1.87 -5.78 0.53
CA THR A 292 2.58 -4.62 -0.03
C THR A 292 3.89 -4.28 0.68
N SER A 293 4.13 -4.78 1.89
CA SER A 293 5.35 -4.53 2.66
C SER A 293 6.65 -4.85 1.90
N PRO A 294 6.82 -6.03 1.24
CA PRO A 294 8.01 -6.32 0.45
C PRO A 294 8.22 -5.36 -0.71
N ALA A 295 7.13 -4.94 -1.37
CA ALA A 295 7.18 -3.98 -2.47
C ALA A 295 7.56 -2.57 -1.99
N VAL A 296 7.09 -2.14 -0.81
CA VAL A 296 7.51 -0.88 -0.19
C VAL A 296 9.00 -0.91 0.13
N LEU A 297 9.51 -2.02 0.67
CA LEU A 297 10.93 -2.19 0.94
C LEU A 297 11.75 -2.15 -0.36
N GLN A 298 11.32 -2.85 -1.40
CA GLN A 298 11.97 -2.82 -2.71
C GLN A 298 11.99 -1.40 -3.31
N LEU A 299 10.87 -0.67 -3.26
CA LEU A 299 10.79 0.71 -3.73
C LEU A 299 11.71 1.62 -2.91
N ALA A 300 11.79 1.41 -1.59
CA ALA A 300 12.67 2.17 -0.72
C ALA A 300 14.16 1.89 -1.03
N GLN A 301 14.55 0.65 -1.32
CA GLN A 301 15.93 0.35 -1.76
C GLN A 301 16.26 1.09 -3.07
N GLN A 302 15.34 1.12 -4.03
CA GLN A 302 15.54 1.84 -5.29
C GLN A 302 15.58 3.36 -5.11
N ALA A 303 14.76 3.90 -4.21
CA ALA A 303 14.68 5.33 -3.94
C ALA A 303 15.86 5.83 -3.09
N PHE A 304 16.37 5.00 -2.17
CA PHE A 304 17.39 5.36 -1.17
C PHE A 304 18.67 4.53 -1.30
N GLY A 305 19.06 4.16 -2.52
CA GLY A 305 20.13 3.19 -2.75
C GLY A 305 21.48 3.52 -2.10
N ASP A 306 21.81 4.80 -1.93
CA ASP A 306 23.05 5.22 -1.25
C ASP A 306 22.94 5.05 0.28
N TYR A 307 21.78 5.38 0.86
CA TYR A 307 21.51 5.21 2.29
C TYR A 307 21.37 3.74 2.69
N THR A 308 20.75 2.92 1.84
CA THR A 308 20.52 1.50 2.11
C THR A 308 21.60 0.58 1.54
N ARG A 309 22.72 1.16 1.10
CA ARG A 309 23.84 0.44 0.52
C ARG A 309 24.39 -0.59 1.52
N MET A 310 24.88 -1.72 1.00
CA MET A 310 25.45 -2.83 1.79
C MET A 310 24.48 -3.52 2.75
N THR A 311 23.19 -3.25 2.67
CA THR A 311 22.19 -4.04 3.40
C THR A 311 21.92 -5.38 2.71
N SER A 312 21.48 -6.37 3.49
CA SER A 312 21.03 -7.66 2.94
C SER A 312 19.84 -7.47 1.99
N ALA A 313 19.00 -6.46 2.24
CA ALA A 313 17.88 -6.10 1.37
C ALA A 313 18.37 -5.62 0.00
N ALA A 314 19.38 -4.75 -0.06
CA ALA A 314 19.97 -4.30 -1.32
C ALA A 314 20.52 -5.50 -2.13
N SER A 315 21.23 -6.43 -1.47
CA SER A 315 21.73 -7.65 -2.13
C SER A 315 20.58 -8.50 -2.72
N LEU A 316 19.48 -8.63 -1.99
CA LEU A 316 18.33 -9.43 -2.43
C LEU A 316 17.58 -8.75 -3.59
N PHE A 317 17.26 -7.46 -3.46
CA PHE A 317 16.43 -6.75 -4.44
C PHE A 317 17.21 -6.33 -5.68
N ASP A 318 18.42 -5.79 -5.53
CA ASP A 318 19.18 -5.22 -6.64
C ASP A 318 20.06 -6.23 -7.36
N ALA A 319 20.58 -7.25 -6.66
CA ALA A 319 21.41 -8.28 -7.28
C ALA A 319 20.59 -9.49 -7.74
N GLN A 320 19.75 -10.06 -6.87
CA GLN A 320 19.07 -11.33 -7.17
C GLN A 320 17.79 -11.13 -7.99
N ILE A 321 16.85 -10.29 -7.53
CA ILE A 321 15.53 -10.16 -8.17
C ILE A 321 15.61 -9.46 -9.54
N MET A 322 16.45 -8.42 -9.68
CA MET A 322 16.58 -7.66 -10.94
C MET A 322 17.14 -8.48 -12.11
N HIS A 323 17.92 -9.53 -11.84
CA HIS A 323 18.60 -10.33 -12.85
C HIS A 323 17.89 -11.67 -13.15
N MET A 324 16.68 -11.89 -12.63
CA MET A 324 15.89 -13.08 -12.95
C MET A 324 15.23 -12.93 -14.33
N ASP A 325 15.32 -13.95 -15.18
CA ASP A 325 14.93 -13.87 -16.60
C ASP A 325 13.47 -13.47 -16.84
N LEU A 326 12.51 -14.05 -16.09
CA LEU A 326 11.07 -13.80 -16.30
C LEU A 326 10.52 -12.68 -15.40
N LEU A 327 10.87 -12.71 -14.12
CA LEU A 327 10.32 -11.82 -13.09
C LEU A 327 11.05 -10.48 -12.99
N GLY A 328 12.30 -10.39 -13.48
CA GLY A 328 13.14 -9.19 -13.38
C GLY A 328 12.81 -8.09 -14.39
N TRP A 329 12.20 -8.43 -15.53
CA TRP A 329 11.86 -7.48 -16.60
C TRP A 329 11.07 -6.24 -16.13
N PRO A 330 9.94 -6.35 -15.40
CA PRO A 330 9.16 -5.19 -14.99
C PRO A 330 9.90 -4.30 -13.98
N PHE A 331 10.77 -4.89 -13.16
CA PHE A 331 11.59 -4.17 -12.20
C PHE A 331 12.73 -3.41 -12.88
N ARG A 332 13.40 -4.03 -13.86
CA ARG A 332 14.47 -3.38 -14.66
C ARG A 332 13.95 -2.17 -15.44
N HIS A 333 12.73 -2.25 -15.97
CA HIS A 333 12.08 -1.15 -16.69
C HIS A 333 11.34 -0.17 -15.78
N ARG A 334 11.41 -0.34 -14.45
CA ARG A 334 10.76 0.53 -13.44
C ARG A 334 9.27 0.76 -13.73
N VAL A 335 8.59 -0.26 -14.28
CA VAL A 335 7.20 -0.16 -14.74
C VAL A 335 6.27 0.24 -13.60
N PHE A 336 6.48 -0.33 -12.42
CA PHE A 336 5.66 -0.03 -11.24
C PHE A 336 5.83 1.40 -10.71
N VAL A 337 7.03 1.98 -10.86
CA VAL A 337 7.28 3.37 -10.45
C VAL A 337 6.58 4.33 -11.41
N TRP A 338 6.67 4.08 -12.72
CA TRP A 338 5.91 4.82 -13.73
C TRP A 338 4.41 4.71 -13.50
N ALA A 339 3.90 3.51 -13.21
CA ALA A 339 2.50 3.29 -12.89
C ALA A 339 2.08 4.08 -11.63
N MET A 340 2.89 4.05 -10.57
CA MET A 340 2.61 4.75 -9.32
C MET A 340 2.52 6.27 -9.50
N VAL A 341 3.48 6.86 -10.23
CA VAL A 341 3.45 8.30 -10.55
C VAL A 341 2.27 8.64 -11.47
N SER A 342 1.93 7.77 -12.42
CA SER A 342 0.75 7.96 -13.29
C SER A 342 -0.55 7.97 -12.48
N TRP A 343 -0.75 7.03 -11.56
CA TRP A 343 -1.91 6.99 -10.67
C TRP A 343 -1.94 8.19 -9.70
N PHE A 344 -0.78 8.62 -9.21
CA PHE A 344 -0.66 9.86 -8.43
C PHE A 344 -1.11 11.08 -9.25
N LEU A 345 -0.63 11.26 -10.47
CA LEU A 345 -1.01 12.39 -11.33
C LEU A 345 -2.49 12.34 -11.72
N ALA A 346 -3.00 11.16 -12.04
CA ALA A 346 -4.42 10.97 -12.36
C ALA A 346 -5.31 11.31 -11.15
N SER A 347 -4.97 10.82 -9.96
CA SER A 347 -5.70 11.12 -8.72
C SER A 347 -5.57 12.59 -8.31
N ALA A 348 -4.38 13.19 -8.43
CA ALA A 348 -4.15 14.61 -8.17
C ALA A 348 -5.00 15.48 -9.12
N THR A 349 -4.99 15.18 -10.42
CA THR A 349 -5.78 15.92 -11.42
C THR A 349 -7.27 15.79 -11.16
N TYR A 350 -7.73 14.56 -10.87
CA TYR A 350 -9.12 14.28 -10.52
C TYR A 350 -9.56 15.07 -9.28
N LEU A 351 -8.73 15.07 -8.24
CA LEU A 351 -8.99 15.80 -6.99
C LEU A 351 -8.84 17.32 -7.15
N LEU A 352 -8.00 17.82 -8.06
CA LEU A 352 -7.95 19.25 -8.39
C LEU A 352 -9.20 19.70 -9.14
N MET A 353 -9.74 18.85 -10.03
CA MET A 353 -10.99 19.11 -10.74
C MET A 353 -12.22 18.97 -9.82
N ARG A 354 -12.16 18.05 -8.85
CA ARG A 354 -13.21 17.83 -7.84
C ARG A 354 -12.59 17.72 -6.44
N PRO A 355 -12.21 18.86 -5.83
CA PRO A 355 -11.60 18.88 -4.50
C PRO A 355 -12.55 18.42 -3.40
N ARG A 356 -13.85 18.36 -3.71
CA ARG A 356 -14.92 17.87 -2.85
C ARG A 356 -15.62 16.65 -3.44
N ASP A 357 -14.85 15.65 -3.89
CA ASP A 357 -15.50 14.40 -4.27
C ASP A 357 -15.92 13.60 -3.03
N ARG A 358 -17.24 13.46 -2.94
CA ARG A 358 -18.11 13.07 -1.83
C ARG A 358 -18.00 11.60 -1.43
N ALA A 359 -16.81 11.01 -1.51
CA ALA A 359 -16.62 9.56 -1.32
C ALA A 359 -16.28 9.19 0.14
N GLU A 360 -15.53 10.03 0.86
CA GLU A 360 -15.30 9.86 2.30
C GLU A 360 -16.01 10.93 3.14
N ALA A 361 -16.19 12.12 2.57
CA ALA A 361 -17.22 13.06 2.98
C ALA A 361 -18.57 12.65 2.36
N GLY A 362 -19.08 11.48 2.74
CA GLY A 362 -20.53 11.39 2.88
C GLY A 362 -20.97 12.52 3.81
N LEU A 363 -22.21 12.98 3.70
CA LEU A 363 -22.82 13.95 4.63
C LEU A 363 -22.30 15.39 4.35
N ASP A 364 -22.91 16.18 3.47
CA ASP A 364 -23.85 17.21 3.98
C ASP A 364 -24.85 17.74 2.92
N GLY A 365 -24.71 17.36 1.65
CA GLY A 365 -25.51 17.91 0.55
C GLY A 365 -26.35 16.86 -0.17
N GLU A 366 -25.70 15.88 -0.79
CA GLU A 366 -26.39 14.83 -1.55
C GLU A 366 -26.92 13.73 -0.64
N SER A 367 -26.23 13.40 0.46
CA SER A 367 -26.77 12.50 1.49
C SER A 367 -27.96 13.12 2.19
N ALA A 368 -27.88 14.40 2.55
CA ALA A 368 -29.02 15.16 3.05
C ALA A 368 -30.15 15.22 2.02
N ALA A 369 -29.86 15.44 0.73
CA ALA A 369 -30.86 15.42 -0.34
C ALA A 369 -31.43 14.01 -0.59
N ARG A 370 -30.64 12.95 -0.43
CA ARG A 370 -31.10 11.55 -0.54
C ARG A 370 -31.92 11.13 0.67
N LEU A 371 -31.55 11.56 1.87
CA LEU A 371 -32.30 11.33 3.10
C LEU A 371 -33.58 12.18 3.09
N GLN A 372 -33.53 13.41 2.57
CA GLN A 372 -34.71 14.23 2.31
C GLN A 372 -35.57 13.62 1.20
N ALA A 373 -34.98 13.06 0.15
CA ALA A 373 -35.71 12.31 -0.87
C ALA A 373 -36.41 11.12 -0.22
N LEU A 374 -35.70 10.29 0.54
CA LEU A 374 -36.29 9.16 1.28
C LEU A 374 -37.37 9.61 2.27
N ALA A 375 -37.20 10.76 2.93
CA ALA A 375 -38.18 11.31 3.85
C ALA A 375 -39.40 11.94 3.15
N THR A 376 -39.27 12.36 1.89
CA THR A 376 -40.36 13.00 1.11
C THR A 376 -41.07 12.01 0.20
N THR A 377 -40.37 11.03 -0.36
CA THR A 377 -40.93 9.90 -1.12
C THR A 377 -41.45 8.83 -0.17
N GLY A 378 -42.21 9.20 0.87
CA GLY A 378 -42.89 8.23 1.74
C GLY A 378 -44.01 7.50 1.01
N VAL A 379 -43.69 6.78 -0.08
CA VAL A 379 -44.44 5.78 -0.83
C VAL A 379 -43.45 4.95 -1.63
#